data_AF-A0A7L2IXD0-F1
#
_entry.id   AF-A0A7L2IXD0-F1
#
_cell.length_a   1.000
_cell.length_b   1.000
_cell.length_c   1.000
_cell.angle_alpha   90.00
_cell.angle_beta   90.00
_cell.angle_gamma   90.00
#
_symmetry.space_group_name_H-M   'P 1'
#
loop_
_entity.id
_entity.type
_entity.pdbx_description
1 polymer ?
#
loop_
_entity_poly.entity_id
_entity_poly.type
_entity_poly.pdbx_seq_one_letter_code
_entity_poly.pdbx_strand_id
1 'polypeptide(L)'
;RWVCSGSARKGRGGVATAGSGRRGWAEEFAELPSGQEGWRGQSRGSVQQLAERYADLAASHSEALRQREEREWHNARLRQENARLRLENRRLRRENRSLFRQALLGPGPDGPTASDSAEEAEALRAQLGQLQEKHRRALQHLRRCRAGGGPDVSELDDGELDKLLEEGKQLPSPPEQALEK
;
A
#
# COMPACT_ATOMS: atom_id res chain seq x y z
N ARG A 1 5.95 20.24 -10.45
CA ARG A 1 4.50 20.36 -10.79
C ARG A 1 3.81 19.09 -10.32
N TRP A 2 3.11 19.14 -9.19
CA TRP A 2 2.26 18.05 -8.71
C TRP A 2 0.83 18.37 -9.11
N VAL A 3 0.17 17.48 -9.84
CA VAL A 3 -1.27 17.60 -10.11
C VAL A 3 -1.99 16.72 -9.10
N CYS A 4 -2.66 17.38 -8.16
CA CYS A 4 -3.70 16.80 -7.33
C CYS A 4 -4.96 16.61 -8.17
N SER A 5 -5.57 15.43 -8.11
CA SER A 5 -6.97 15.24 -8.48
C SER A 5 -7.68 14.59 -7.31
N GLY A 6 -8.31 15.43 -6.50
CA GLY A 6 -9.33 15.02 -5.56
C GLY A 6 -10.63 14.69 -6.30
N SER A 7 -11.39 13.75 -5.76
CA SER A 7 -12.83 13.77 -5.91
C SER A 7 -13.46 13.44 -4.57
N ALA A 8 -14.12 14.44 -4.00
CA ALA A 8 -14.97 14.31 -2.84
C ALA A 8 -16.42 14.54 -3.30
N ARG A 9 -17.30 13.74 -2.69
CA ARG A 9 -18.75 13.92 -2.52
C ARG A 9 -19.69 13.45 -3.63
N LYS A 10 -20.46 12.40 -3.30
CA LYS A 10 -21.92 12.54 -3.15
C LYS A 10 -22.46 11.42 -2.25
N GLY A 11 -23.03 11.78 -1.12
CA GLY A 11 -23.81 10.86 -0.30
C GLY A 11 -25.19 10.59 -0.90
N ARG A 12 -25.77 9.45 -0.56
CA ARG A 12 -27.21 9.34 -0.32
C ARG A 12 -27.47 8.16 0.62
N GLY A 13 -28.14 8.48 1.73
CA GLY A 13 -28.81 7.50 2.57
C GLY A 13 -29.85 6.70 1.78
N GLY A 14 -30.04 5.46 2.19
CA GLY A 14 -31.02 4.52 1.66
C GLY A 14 -31.15 3.35 2.60
N VAL A 15 -31.91 3.54 3.68
CA VAL A 15 -32.49 2.46 4.46
C VAL A 15 -33.46 1.70 3.55
N ALA A 16 -33.26 0.40 3.37
CA ALA A 16 -34.27 -0.48 2.79
C ALA A 16 -34.21 -1.85 3.48
N THR A 17 -35.22 -2.05 4.32
CA THR A 17 -35.74 -3.32 4.81
C THR A 17 -36.30 -4.19 3.68
N ALA A 18 -36.29 -5.51 3.93
CA ALA A 18 -37.12 -6.57 3.36
C ALA A 18 -36.71 -7.14 1.98
N GLY A 19 -36.50 -8.47 1.98
CA GLY A 19 -36.25 -9.30 0.80
C GLY A 19 -36.09 -10.76 1.19
N SER A 20 -37.16 -11.35 1.71
CA SER A 20 -37.28 -12.76 2.07
C SER A 20 -36.94 -13.70 0.91
N GLY A 21 -35.90 -14.51 1.06
CA GLY A 21 -35.70 -15.72 0.27
C GLY A 21 -36.67 -16.81 0.71
N ARG A 22 -37.85 -16.90 0.06
CA ARG A 22 -38.73 -18.07 0.12
C ARG A 22 -38.35 -19.03 -1.00
N ARG A 23 -37.84 -20.22 -0.66
CA ARG A 23 -38.00 -21.53 -1.34
C ARG A 23 -37.27 -22.56 -0.45
N GLY A 24 -37.81 -23.64 0.08
CA GLY A 24 -39.15 -24.21 0.13
C GLY A 24 -39.06 -25.37 1.13
N TRP A 25 -40.01 -25.47 2.03
CA TRP A 25 -40.22 -26.67 2.86
C TRP A 25 -41.74 -26.77 3.00
N ALA A 26 -42.33 -27.53 2.08
CA ALA A 26 -43.68 -28.04 2.22
C ALA A 26 -43.60 -29.33 3.04
N GLU A 27 -44.64 -29.58 3.84
CA GLU A 27 -44.83 -30.73 4.75
C GLU A 27 -43.93 -30.66 6.00
N GLU A 28 -44.40 -30.45 7.22
CA GLU A 28 -45.60 -30.98 7.87
C GLU A 28 -45.84 -30.09 9.11
N PHE A 29 -46.82 -29.18 9.07
CA PHE A 29 -47.23 -28.40 10.25
C PHE A 29 -48.49 -29.06 10.83
N ALA A 30 -48.28 -30.09 11.65
CA ALA A 30 -49.23 -30.44 12.67
C ALA A 30 -49.25 -29.30 13.71
N GLU A 31 -50.40 -28.65 13.80
CA GLU A 31 -50.92 -27.87 14.94
C GLU A 31 -49.92 -27.62 16.08
N LEU A 32 -49.12 -26.56 15.94
CA LEU A 32 -48.41 -25.96 17.07
C LEU A 32 -49.15 -24.67 17.45
N PRO A 33 -49.48 -24.50 18.74
CA PRO A 33 -50.45 -23.53 19.18
C PRO A 33 -49.97 -22.12 18.84
N SER A 34 -50.91 -21.34 18.33
CA SER A 34 -50.90 -19.90 18.19
C SER A 34 -50.70 -19.23 19.55
N GLY A 35 -49.46 -19.25 20.05
CA GLY A 35 -49.02 -18.55 21.25
C GLY A 35 -47.92 -17.57 20.88
N GLN A 36 -48.26 -16.54 20.10
CA GLN A 36 -47.39 -15.39 19.90
C GLN A 36 -47.39 -14.56 21.19
N GLU A 37 -46.84 -15.11 22.26
CA GLU A 37 -46.46 -14.37 23.46
C GLU A 37 -45.18 -13.61 23.14
N GLY A 38 -45.36 -12.52 22.38
CA GLY A 38 -44.37 -11.46 22.37
C GLY A 38 -44.11 -11.00 23.80
N TRP A 39 -42.88 -10.55 24.06
CA TRP A 39 -42.39 -9.99 25.32
C TRP A 39 -43.22 -8.84 25.94
N ARG A 40 -44.40 -8.54 25.37
CA ARG A 40 -45.37 -7.56 25.85
C ARG A 40 -46.52 -8.29 26.56
N GLY A 41 -46.37 -8.66 27.83
CA GLY A 41 -47.53 -9.14 28.56
C GLY A 41 -47.34 -9.72 29.95
N GLN A 42 -46.13 -10.10 30.35
CA GLN A 42 -45.90 -10.79 31.62
C GLN A 42 -45.36 -9.89 32.73
N SER A 43 -45.56 -8.57 32.63
CA SER A 43 -45.18 -7.63 33.69
C SER A 43 -46.26 -7.57 34.78
N ARG A 44 -46.42 -8.65 35.54
CA ARG A 44 -47.02 -8.57 36.89
C ARG A 44 -45.93 -8.30 37.94
N GLY A 45 -45.00 -7.41 37.62
CA GLY A 45 -43.90 -7.05 38.50
C GLY A 45 -44.31 -5.94 39.45
N SER A 46 -43.94 -6.04 40.73
CA SER A 46 -44.10 -4.91 41.66
C SER A 46 -43.25 -3.73 41.17
N VAL A 47 -43.63 -2.50 41.57
CA VAL A 47 -42.86 -1.29 41.23
C VAL A 47 -41.39 -1.42 41.65
N GLN A 48 -41.12 -2.17 42.72
CA GLN A 48 -39.78 -2.47 43.21
C GLN A 48 -38.97 -3.30 42.22
N GLN A 49 -39.53 -4.36 41.63
CA GLN A 49 -38.82 -5.19 40.65
C GLN A 49 -38.50 -4.42 39.36
N LEU A 50 -39.39 -3.50 38.96
CA LEU A 50 -39.11 -2.62 37.82
C LEU A 50 -37.97 -1.66 38.15
N ALA A 51 -37.94 -1.10 39.37
CA ALA A 51 -36.85 -0.24 39.83
C ALA A 51 -35.50 -0.99 39.88
N GLU A 52 -35.49 -2.23 40.37
CA GLU A 52 -34.30 -3.11 40.37
C GLU A 52 -33.78 -3.35 38.95
N ARG A 53 -34.68 -3.69 38.01
CA ARG A 53 -34.31 -3.89 36.59
C ARG A 53 -33.73 -2.64 35.95
N TYR A 54 -34.27 -1.46 36.27
CA TYR A 54 -33.70 -0.19 35.82
C TYR A 54 -32.34 0.10 36.46
N ALA A 55 -32.16 -0.24 37.74
CA ALA A 55 -30.87 -0.11 38.42
C ALA A 55 -29.81 -1.02 37.78
N ASP A 56 -30.13 -2.29 37.50
CA ASP A 56 -29.25 -3.23 36.82
C ASP A 56 -28.89 -2.78 35.40
N LEU A 57 -29.89 -2.28 34.65
CA LEU A 57 -29.67 -1.75 33.30
C LEU A 57 -28.76 -0.50 33.32
N ALA A 58 -28.99 0.41 34.27
CA ALA A 58 -28.16 1.59 34.46
C ALA A 58 -26.74 1.22 34.87
N ALA A 59 -26.58 0.24 35.77
CA ALA A 59 -25.28 -0.31 36.18
C ALA A 59 -24.55 -0.89 34.97
N SER A 60 -25.19 -1.78 34.22
CA SER A 60 -24.63 -2.40 32.99
C SER A 60 -24.24 -1.34 31.95
N HIS A 61 -25.06 -0.32 31.74
CA HIS A 61 -24.72 0.78 30.83
C HIS A 61 -23.49 1.57 31.32
N SER A 62 -23.42 1.87 32.62
CA SER A 62 -22.26 2.57 33.19
C SER A 62 -20.97 1.76 33.10
N GLU A 63 -21.06 0.43 33.28
CA GLU A 63 -19.94 -0.49 33.09
C GLU A 63 -19.51 -0.56 31.63
N ALA A 64 -20.46 -0.59 30.69
CA ALA A 64 -20.16 -0.57 29.27
C ALA A 64 -19.40 0.70 28.86
N LEU A 65 -19.74 1.86 29.43
CA LEU A 65 -19.00 3.11 29.22
C LEU A 65 -17.59 3.02 29.82
N ARG A 66 -17.43 2.55 31.06
CA ARG A 66 -16.11 2.38 31.68
C ARG A 66 -15.20 1.45 30.90
N GLN A 67 -15.71 0.29 30.46
CA GLN A 67 -14.95 -0.64 29.64
C GLN A 67 -14.52 -0.02 28.30
N ARG A 68 -15.38 0.82 27.71
CA ARG A 68 -15.03 1.55 26.49
C ARG A 68 -13.90 2.54 26.75
N GLU A 69 -14.01 3.35 27.81
CA GLU A 69 -12.99 4.31 28.22
C GLU A 69 -11.65 3.62 28.52
N GLU A 70 -11.67 2.50 29.23
CA GLU A 70 -10.48 1.68 29.49
C GLU A 70 -9.85 1.19 28.19
N ARG A 71 -10.64 0.63 27.26
CA ARG A 71 -10.13 0.20 25.95
C ARG A 71 -9.54 1.36 25.17
N GLU A 72 -10.18 2.52 25.19
CA GLU A 72 -9.69 3.73 24.53
C GLU A 72 -8.38 4.21 25.17
N TRP A 73 -8.25 4.18 26.50
CA TRP A 73 -7.02 4.49 27.22
C TRP A 73 -5.88 3.54 26.87
N HIS A 74 -6.12 2.22 26.90
CA HIS A 74 -5.14 1.22 26.50
C HIS A 74 -4.73 1.39 25.03
N ASN A 75 -5.69 1.67 24.15
CA ASN A 75 -5.41 1.87 22.73
C ASN A 75 -4.59 3.15 22.49
N ALA A 76 -4.89 4.24 23.19
CA ALA A 76 -4.12 5.48 23.14
C ALA A 76 -2.66 5.24 23.59
N ARG A 77 -2.46 4.51 24.69
CA ARG A 77 -1.14 4.11 25.17
C ARG A 77 -0.36 3.29 24.13
N LEU A 78 -0.99 2.27 23.54
CA LEU A 78 -0.37 1.45 22.50
C LEU A 78 -0.01 2.26 21.24
N ARG A 79 -0.84 3.25 20.87
CA ARG A 79 -0.52 4.16 19.75
C ARG A 79 0.72 5.02 20.06
N GLN A 80 0.83 5.52 21.29
CA GLN A 80 1.99 6.29 21.74
C GLN A 80 3.27 5.44 21.75
N GLU A 81 3.20 4.23 22.31
CA GLU A 81 4.33 3.28 22.32
C GLU A 81 4.74 2.88 20.90
N ASN A 82 3.79 2.60 20.00
CA ASN A 82 4.08 2.34 18.59
C ASN A 82 4.73 3.54 17.88
N ALA A 83 4.30 4.77 18.18
CA ALA A 83 4.92 5.96 17.63
C ALA A 83 6.39 6.09 18.09
N ARG A 84 6.66 5.82 19.38
CA ARG A 84 8.02 5.77 19.94
C ARG A 84 8.88 4.70 19.25
N LEU A 85 8.38 3.47 19.14
CA LEU A 85 9.10 2.37 18.49
C LEU A 85 9.36 2.64 17.00
N ARG A 86 8.47 3.35 16.30
CA ARG A 86 8.70 3.77 14.90
C ARG A 86 9.84 4.78 14.79
N LEU A 87 9.94 5.73 15.72
CA LEU A 87 11.05 6.69 15.74
C LEU A 87 12.38 6.00 16.05
N GLU A 88 12.38 5.08 17.01
CA GLU A 88 13.55 4.27 17.36
C GLU A 88 13.99 3.39 16.18
N ASN A 89 13.06 2.71 15.52
CA ASN A 89 13.36 1.95 14.30
C ASN A 89 13.93 2.84 13.18
N ARG A 90 13.45 4.07 13.03
CA ARG A 90 14.02 5.02 12.07
C ARG A 90 15.45 5.40 12.44
N ARG A 91 15.74 5.60 13.73
CA ARG A 91 17.09 5.87 14.25
C ARG A 91 18.01 4.68 13.97
N LEU A 92 17.60 3.47 14.38
CA LEU A 92 18.37 2.24 14.18
C LEU A 92 18.62 1.96 12.69
N ARG A 93 17.64 2.22 11.81
CA ARG A 93 17.86 2.11 10.35
C ARG A 93 18.92 3.08 9.83
N ARG A 94 19.00 4.29 10.38
CA ARG A 94 20.06 5.26 10.02
C ARG A 94 21.41 4.76 10.53
N GLU A 95 21.48 4.31 11.77
CA GLU A 95 22.70 3.76 12.39
C GLU A 95 23.19 2.51 11.64
N ASN A 96 22.31 1.56 11.36
CA ASN A 96 22.64 0.37 10.58
C ASN A 96 23.12 0.73 9.17
N ARG A 97 22.50 1.73 8.53
CA ARG A 97 22.98 2.21 7.23
C ARG A 97 24.37 2.85 7.33
N SER A 98 24.67 3.63 8.38
CA SER A 98 26.02 4.17 8.57
C SER A 98 27.04 3.09 8.89
N LEU A 99 26.71 2.13 9.75
CA LEU A 99 27.58 1.01 10.09
C LEU A 99 27.85 0.14 8.86
N PHE A 100 26.82 -0.14 8.05
CA PHE A 100 26.99 -0.90 6.81
C PHE A 100 27.89 -0.16 5.81
N ARG A 101 27.74 1.16 5.68
CA ARG A 101 28.66 1.97 4.88
C ARG A 101 30.09 1.91 5.40
N GLN A 102 30.30 2.03 6.72
CA GLN A 102 31.63 1.92 7.33
C GLN A 102 32.24 0.52 7.10
N ALA A 103 31.43 -0.54 7.20
CA ALA A 103 31.90 -1.90 6.98
C ALA A 103 32.26 -2.20 5.52
N LEU A 104 31.48 -1.66 4.56
CA LEU A 104 31.72 -1.90 3.12
C LEU A 104 32.75 -0.96 2.50
N LEU A 105 32.79 0.31 2.92
CA LEU A 105 33.72 1.31 2.40
C LEU A 105 35.04 1.36 3.19
N GLY A 106 35.17 0.53 4.24
CA GLY A 106 36.31 0.54 5.15
C GLY A 106 36.41 1.81 6.01
N PRO A 107 37.42 1.93 6.89
CA PRO A 107 37.81 3.19 7.50
C PRO A 107 37.99 4.23 6.39
N GLY A 108 37.46 5.45 6.58
CA GLY A 108 37.38 6.47 5.54
C GLY A 108 38.67 6.64 4.73
N PRO A 109 38.58 6.91 3.42
CA PRO A 109 39.72 6.86 2.51
C PRO A 109 40.67 8.04 2.77
N ASP A 110 41.76 7.77 3.49
CA ASP A 110 43.06 8.38 3.21
C ASP A 110 43.81 7.51 2.17
N GLY A 111 43.20 7.30 0.99
CA GLY A 111 43.85 6.72 -0.19
C GLY A 111 42.91 6.07 -1.22
N PRO A 112 43.34 5.95 -2.48
CA PRO A 112 43.65 7.02 -3.43
C PRO A 112 42.36 7.67 -3.97
N THR A 113 42.38 9.01 -4.12
CA THR A 113 41.48 9.83 -4.96
C THR A 113 39.97 9.48 -4.96
N ALA A 114 39.23 10.03 -3.99
CA ALA A 114 37.77 10.07 -3.99
C ALA A 114 37.14 10.70 -5.26
N SER A 115 37.94 11.38 -6.09
CA SER A 115 37.56 11.84 -7.44
C SER A 115 37.28 10.69 -8.39
N ASP A 116 38.09 9.63 -8.38
CA ASP A 116 38.03 8.58 -9.40
C ASP A 116 36.79 7.70 -9.16
N SER A 117 36.49 7.42 -7.89
CA SER A 117 35.25 6.72 -7.51
C SER A 117 33.98 7.56 -7.77
N ALA A 118 34.07 8.89 -7.66
CA ALA A 118 32.95 9.78 -7.98
C ALA A 118 32.70 9.86 -9.48
N GLU A 119 33.75 9.97 -10.29
CA GLU A 119 33.70 9.95 -11.75
C GLU A 119 33.16 8.61 -12.27
N GLU A 120 33.61 7.48 -11.72
CA GLU A 120 33.05 6.15 -12.04
C GLU A 120 31.57 6.04 -11.68
N ALA A 121 31.15 6.56 -10.53
CA ALA A 121 29.75 6.56 -10.12
C ALA A 121 28.87 7.45 -11.02
N GLU A 122 29.41 8.58 -11.51
CA GLU A 122 28.74 9.44 -12.47
C GLU A 122 28.68 8.81 -13.87
N ALA A 123 29.74 8.14 -14.31
CA ALA A 123 29.76 7.38 -15.55
C ALA A 123 28.72 6.25 -15.56
N LEU A 124 28.60 5.47 -14.48
CA LEU A 124 27.57 4.43 -14.35
C LEU A 124 26.14 5.01 -14.34
N ARG A 125 25.94 6.18 -13.72
CA ARG A 125 24.64 6.89 -13.76
C ARG A 125 24.31 7.37 -15.16
N ALA A 126 25.29 7.88 -15.90
CA ALA A 126 25.12 8.30 -17.29
C ALA A 126 24.78 7.10 -18.19
N GLN A 127 25.46 5.96 -18.02
CA GLN A 127 25.15 4.71 -18.72
C GLN A 127 23.73 4.20 -18.41
N LEU A 128 23.32 4.23 -17.14
CA LEU A 128 21.95 3.88 -16.76
C LEU A 128 20.92 4.82 -17.38
N GLY A 129 21.19 6.12 -17.42
CA GLY A 129 20.33 7.12 -18.08
C GLY A 129 20.20 6.86 -19.58
N GLN A 130 21.31 6.53 -20.26
CA GLN A 130 21.32 6.16 -21.68
C GLN A 130 20.50 4.88 -21.93
N LEU A 131 20.67 3.86 -21.08
CA LEU A 131 19.93 2.60 -21.21
C LEU A 131 18.43 2.79 -20.98
N GLN A 132 18.05 3.58 -19.97
CA GLN A 132 16.65 3.92 -19.69
C GLN A 132 16.03 4.71 -20.84
N GLU A 133 16.78 5.64 -21.44
CA GLU A 133 16.32 6.41 -22.59
C GLU A 133 16.14 5.53 -23.83
N LYS A 134 17.05 4.58 -24.10
CA LYS A 134 16.90 3.57 -25.16
C LYS A 134 15.66 2.71 -24.93
N HIS A 135 15.46 2.23 -23.71
CA HIS A 135 14.26 1.46 -23.35
C HIS A 135 12.98 2.28 -23.58
N ARG A 136 12.98 3.57 -23.20
CA ARG A 136 11.87 4.50 -23.45
C ARG A 136 11.58 4.64 -24.95
N ARG A 137 12.60 4.78 -25.79
CA ARG A 137 12.47 4.88 -27.25
C ARG A 137 11.94 3.59 -27.87
N ALA A 138 12.48 2.44 -27.48
CA ALA A 138 12.00 1.14 -27.95
C ALA A 138 10.51 0.93 -27.61
N LEU A 139 10.09 1.27 -26.39
CA LEU A 139 8.67 1.20 -26.02
C LEU A 139 7.79 2.18 -26.80
N GLN A 140 8.30 3.37 -27.16
CA GLN A 140 7.57 4.32 -28.00
C GLN A 140 7.43 3.81 -29.44
N HIS A 141 8.48 3.19 -30.00
CA HIS A 141 8.45 2.53 -31.31
C HIS A 141 7.41 1.41 -31.33
N LEU A 142 7.47 0.46 -30.39
CA LEU A 142 6.48 -0.63 -30.28
C LEU A 142 5.03 -0.12 -30.12
N ARG A 143 4.82 1.00 -29.43
CA ARG A 143 3.50 1.64 -29.32
C ARG A 143 3.04 2.27 -30.62
N ARG A 144 3.95 2.87 -31.41
CA ARG A 144 3.66 3.41 -32.75
C ARG A 144 3.30 2.29 -33.72
N CYS A 145 4.09 1.22 -33.79
CA CYS A 145 3.78 0.08 -34.67
C CYS A 145 2.44 -0.56 -34.29
N ARG A 146 2.14 -0.66 -32.99
CA ARG A 146 0.83 -1.15 -32.52
C ARG A 146 -0.34 -0.22 -32.87
N ALA A 147 -0.12 1.09 -32.95
CA ALA A 147 -1.14 2.08 -33.29
C ALA A 147 -1.30 2.32 -34.81
N GLY A 148 -0.25 2.04 -35.60
CA GLY A 148 -0.21 2.25 -37.06
C GLY A 148 -0.89 1.15 -37.89
N GLY A 149 -1.02 -0.07 -37.36
CA GLY A 149 -1.97 -1.10 -37.82
C GLY A 149 -1.57 -1.91 -39.06
N GLY A 150 -1.71 -3.24 -38.96
CA GLY A 150 -1.89 -4.15 -40.10
C GLY A 150 -0.60 -4.57 -40.86
N PRO A 151 -0.63 -5.73 -41.54
CA PRO A 151 0.57 -6.48 -41.96
C PRO A 151 1.38 -5.89 -43.14
N ASP A 152 1.02 -4.74 -43.72
CA ASP A 152 1.60 -4.28 -44.99
C ASP A 152 2.57 -3.08 -44.88
N VAL A 153 3.06 -2.74 -43.68
CA VAL A 153 4.07 -1.67 -43.48
C VAL A 153 5.35 -2.17 -42.78
N SER A 154 5.39 -3.46 -42.41
CA SER A 154 6.44 -3.99 -41.53
C SER A 154 7.83 -4.08 -42.17
N GLU A 155 7.97 -4.16 -43.50
CA GLU A 155 9.29 -4.38 -44.10
C GLU A 155 10.22 -3.15 -44.09
N LEU A 156 9.72 -1.96 -43.74
CA LEU A 156 10.54 -0.72 -43.69
C LEU A 156 10.91 -0.25 -42.27
N ASP A 157 10.28 -0.79 -41.22
CA ASP A 157 10.39 -0.27 -39.84
C ASP A 157 11.21 -1.18 -38.90
N ASP A 158 11.39 -2.47 -39.26
CA ASP A 158 12.13 -3.45 -38.46
C ASP A 158 13.61 -3.06 -38.27
N GLY A 159 14.20 -2.38 -39.26
CA GLY A 159 15.60 -1.93 -39.22
C GLY A 159 15.86 -0.70 -38.35
N GLU A 160 14.84 0.06 -37.93
CA GLU A 160 15.03 1.24 -37.08
C GLU A 160 15.25 0.86 -35.61
N LEU A 161 14.54 -0.17 -35.14
CA LEU A 161 14.70 -0.72 -33.79
C LEU A 161 16.08 -1.38 -33.62
N ASP A 162 16.53 -2.12 -34.63
CA ASP A 162 17.87 -2.75 -34.63
C ASP A 162 18.99 -1.71 -34.63
N LYS A 163 18.84 -0.60 -35.37
CA LYS A 163 19.81 0.51 -35.33
C LYS A 163 19.92 1.16 -33.94
N LEU A 164 18.80 1.34 -33.24
CA LEU A 164 18.79 1.89 -31.88
C LEU A 164 19.45 0.95 -30.84
N LEU A 165 19.44 -0.36 -31.11
CA LEU A 165 20.10 -1.37 -30.28
C LEU A 165 21.60 -1.50 -30.61
N GLU A 166 21.99 -1.43 -31.88
CA GLU A 166 23.39 -1.48 -32.32
C GLU A 166 24.20 -0.24 -31.94
N GLU A 167 23.59 0.95 -31.89
CA GLU A 167 24.20 2.19 -31.33
C GLU A 167 24.61 2.05 -29.84
N GLY A 168 24.30 0.94 -29.16
CA GLY A 168 24.78 0.63 -27.81
C GLY A 168 26.05 -0.21 -27.72
N LYS A 169 26.50 -0.82 -28.82
CA LYS A 169 27.71 -1.66 -28.82
C LYS A 169 28.99 -0.87 -29.06
N GLN A 170 28.90 0.36 -29.55
CA GLN A 170 30.02 1.29 -29.60
C GLN A 170 30.23 1.94 -28.24
N LEU A 171 30.83 1.19 -27.31
CA LEU A 171 31.51 1.81 -26.17
C LEU A 171 32.72 2.60 -26.68
N PRO A 172 32.98 3.83 -26.17
CA PRO A 172 34.29 4.44 -26.34
C PRO A 172 35.32 3.55 -25.64
N SER A 173 36.32 3.07 -26.40
CA SER A 173 37.47 2.35 -25.86
C SER A 173 38.19 3.25 -24.83
N PRO A 174 38.61 2.71 -23.67
CA PRO A 174 39.45 3.48 -22.75
C PRO A 174 40.77 3.85 -23.43
N PRO A 175 41.38 5.01 -23.09
CA PRO A 175 42.62 5.45 -23.72
C PRO A 175 43.74 4.45 -23.40
N GLU A 176 44.32 3.87 -24.46
CA GLU A 176 45.53 3.07 -24.38
C GLU A 176 46.64 3.93 -23.76
N GLN A 177 47.05 3.58 -22.55
CA GLN A 177 48.26 4.14 -21.96
C GLN A 177 49.44 3.63 -22.78
N ALA A 178 50.02 4.54 -23.57
CA ALA A 178 51.27 4.33 -24.28
C ALA A 178 52.38 4.02 -23.25
N LEU A 179 52.72 2.74 -23.14
CA LEU A 179 54.00 2.28 -22.61
C LEU A 179 55.08 2.66 -23.62
N GLU A 180 55.60 3.88 -23.48
CA GLU A 180 56.91 4.22 -24.03
C GLU A 180 58.01 3.49 -23.24
N LYS A 181 59.02 3.10 -24.02
CA LYS A 181 60.06 2.10 -23.73
C LYS A 181 61.06 2.49 -22.66
#